data_AF-A0A0W0ZU55-F1
#
_entry.id   AF-A0A0W0ZU55-F1
#
_cell.length_a   1.000
_cell.length_b   1.000
_cell.length_c   1.000
_cell.angle_alpha   90.00
_cell.angle_beta   90.00
_cell.angle_gamma   90.00
#
_symmetry.space_group_name_H-M   'P 1'
#
loop_
_entity.id
_entity.type
_entity.pdbx_description
1 polymer ?
#
loop_
_entity_poly.entity_id
_entity_poly.type
_entity_poly.pdbx_seq_one_letter_code
_entity_poly.pdbx_strand_id
1 'polypeptide(L)'
;MFGNKAQPKQVPKLITLAAETIKKTNPHLFFTLYKNKTLSHEIENKYVNPPVQELVKQHEQIYLTNVEERNENVKYCSSRIEADCCFKKCASLTMMALGGGIHLGIYFILRSSGVPYSTTLTYLATLPVTLCVTACFSPCAAILLAKGIAHCVTPDVPEETVDLNEIVTNMANLEEEKRQMAMTFS
;
A
#
# COMPACT_ATOMS: atom_id res chain seq x y z
N MET A 1 21.27 -17.26 -62.34
CA MET A 1 22.07 -16.61 -61.29
C MET A 1 21.27 -15.44 -60.74
N PHE A 2 20.66 -15.60 -59.57
CA PHE A 2 19.92 -14.53 -58.91
C PHE A 2 20.92 -13.65 -58.15
N GLY A 3 21.04 -12.39 -58.59
CA GLY A 3 21.93 -11.42 -57.96
C GLY A 3 21.45 -11.06 -56.55
N ASN A 4 22.27 -11.37 -55.54
CA ASN A 4 22.12 -10.86 -54.19
C ASN A 4 22.35 -9.35 -54.20
N LYS A 5 21.26 -8.57 -54.30
CA LYS A 5 21.31 -7.13 -54.02
C LYS A 5 21.52 -6.94 -52.52
N ALA A 6 22.73 -6.55 -52.14
CA ALA A 6 23.02 -6.09 -50.79
C ALA A 6 22.07 -4.93 -50.44
N GLN A 7 21.28 -5.08 -49.38
CA GLN A 7 20.42 -4.01 -48.90
C GLN A 7 21.27 -2.83 -48.40
N PRO A 8 20.85 -1.57 -48.64
CA PRO A 8 21.59 -0.41 -48.18
C PRO A 8 21.61 -0.39 -46.65
N LYS A 9 22.81 -0.25 -46.06
CA LYS A 9 22.99 -0.02 -44.62
C LYS A 9 22.26 1.29 -44.25
N GLN A 10 21.10 1.19 -43.61
CA GLN A 10 20.40 2.35 -43.09
C GLN A 10 21.29 3.05 -42.06
N VAL A 11 21.60 4.32 -42.30
CA VAL A 11 22.32 5.15 -41.34
C VAL A 11 21.40 5.39 -40.13
N PRO A 12 21.81 5.08 -38.90
CA PRO A 12 20.99 5.28 -37.72
C PRO A 12 20.65 6.76 -37.56
N LYS A 13 19.42 7.06 -37.12
CA LYS A 13 19.00 8.43 -36.82
C LYS A 13 19.83 8.99 -35.66
N LEU A 14 20.11 10.30 -35.68
CA LEU A 14 20.89 10.99 -34.64
C LEU A 14 20.34 10.74 -33.23
N ILE A 15 19.01 10.68 -33.09
CA ILE A 15 18.33 10.42 -31.81
C ILE A 15 18.68 9.01 -31.28
N THR A 16 18.77 8.01 -32.15
CA THR A 16 19.15 6.64 -31.78
C THR A 16 20.62 6.58 -31.35
N LEU A 17 21.50 7.30 -32.05
CA LEU A 17 22.92 7.41 -31.69
C LEU A 17 23.10 8.13 -30.35
N ALA A 18 22.37 9.22 -30.12
CA ALA A 18 22.39 9.94 -28.85
C ALA A 18 21.91 9.05 -27.69
N ALA A 19 20.83 8.30 -27.89
CA ALA A 19 20.35 7.34 -26.90
C ALA A 19 21.40 6.23 -26.61
N GLU A 20 22.06 5.70 -27.64
CA GLU A 20 23.12 4.70 -27.43
C GLU A 20 24.34 5.28 -26.69
N THR A 21 24.69 6.54 -26.94
CA THR A 21 25.75 7.23 -26.19
C THR A 21 25.34 7.43 -24.74
N ILE A 22 24.13 7.95 -24.47
CA ILE A 22 23.60 8.12 -23.10
C ILE A 22 23.61 6.78 -22.35
N LYS A 23 23.14 5.71 -22.98
CA LYS A 23 23.15 4.36 -22.41
C LYS A 23 24.56 3.87 -22.04
N LYS A 24 25.60 4.28 -22.77
CA LYS A 24 26.99 3.89 -22.49
C LYS A 24 27.67 4.79 -21.46
N THR A 25 27.38 6.08 -21.49
CA THR A 25 28.09 7.08 -20.70
C THR A 25 27.43 7.33 -19.36
N ASN A 26 26.12 7.62 -19.33
CA ASN A 26 25.37 7.83 -18.10
C ASN A 26 23.87 7.50 -18.33
N PRO A 27 23.45 6.26 -18.01
CA PRO A 27 22.07 5.82 -18.20
C PRO A 27 21.04 6.60 -17.38
N HIS A 28 21.43 7.24 -16.28
CA HIS A 28 20.48 7.96 -15.40
C HIS A 28 19.95 9.24 -16.06
N LEU A 29 20.65 9.78 -17.06
CA LEU A 29 20.16 10.91 -17.85
C LEU A 29 18.83 10.60 -18.56
N PHE A 30 18.49 9.33 -18.80
CA PHE A 30 17.18 8.97 -19.34
C PHE A 30 16.02 9.39 -18.43
N PHE A 31 16.23 9.49 -17.11
CA PHE A 31 15.19 9.96 -16.18
C PHE A 31 14.76 11.40 -16.45
N THR A 32 15.67 12.26 -16.93
CA THR A 32 15.35 13.63 -17.33
C THR A 32 14.44 13.71 -18.57
N LEU A 33 14.35 12.61 -19.33
CA LEU A 33 13.55 12.49 -20.55
C LEU A 33 12.19 11.83 -20.31
N TYR A 34 11.88 11.43 -19.07
CA TYR A 34 10.62 10.79 -18.72
C TYR A 34 9.42 11.71 -18.95
N LYS A 35 8.35 11.20 -19.58
CA LYS A 35 7.14 11.95 -19.98
C LYS A 35 7.41 13.17 -20.87
N ASN A 36 8.53 13.19 -21.60
CA ASN A 36 8.83 14.27 -22.54
C ASN A 36 7.89 14.19 -23.76
N LYS A 37 7.00 15.18 -23.90
CA LYS A 37 6.00 15.28 -24.98
C LYS A 37 6.57 15.38 -26.39
N THR A 38 7.86 15.70 -26.53
CA THR A 38 8.54 15.85 -27.84
C THR A 38 9.28 14.60 -28.27
N LEU A 39 9.48 13.63 -27.37
CA LEU A 39 10.18 12.39 -27.68
C LEU A 39 9.25 11.43 -28.42
N SER A 40 9.78 10.74 -29.44
CA SER A 40 9.02 9.66 -30.09
C SER A 40 8.79 8.50 -29.11
N HIS A 41 7.57 7.95 -29.11
CA HIS A 41 7.21 6.76 -28.31
C HIS A 41 8.15 5.58 -28.52
N GLU A 42 8.73 5.42 -29.71
CA GLU A 42 9.68 4.33 -29.98
C GLU A 42 10.97 4.46 -29.16
N ILE A 43 11.48 5.68 -29.00
CA ILE A 43 12.70 5.96 -28.21
C ILE A 43 12.39 5.93 -26.73
N GLU A 44 11.23 6.46 -26.33
CA GLU A 44 10.74 6.41 -24.95
C GLU A 44 10.62 4.96 -24.49
N ASN A 45 9.92 4.11 -25.23
CA ASN A 45 9.72 2.70 -24.88
C ASN A 45 11.01 1.88 -24.89
N LYS A 46 11.97 2.20 -25.77
CA LYS A 46 13.19 1.41 -25.93
C LYS A 46 14.30 1.80 -24.94
N TYR A 47 14.38 3.07 -24.56
CA TYR A 47 15.53 3.59 -23.81
C TYR A 47 15.15 4.28 -22.49
N VAL A 48 13.98 4.93 -22.41
CA VAL A 48 13.56 5.70 -21.22
C VAL A 48 12.72 4.88 -20.27
N ASN A 49 11.73 4.15 -20.78
CA ASN A 49 10.82 3.36 -19.96
C ASN A 49 11.50 2.18 -19.24
N PRO A 50 12.42 1.41 -19.85
CA PRO A 50 13.06 0.28 -19.15
C PRO A 50 13.77 0.66 -17.84
N PRO A 51 14.65 1.68 -17.77
CA PRO A 51 15.27 2.06 -16.51
C PRO A 51 14.28 2.64 -15.50
N VAL A 52 13.22 3.34 -15.96
CA VAL A 52 12.16 3.83 -15.06
C VAL A 52 11.36 2.66 -14.48
N GLN A 53 11.02 1.66 -15.29
CA GLN A 53 10.32 0.46 -14.83
C GLN A 53 11.15 -0.35 -13.83
N GLU A 54 12.46 -0.47 -14.05
CA GLU A 54 13.35 -1.12 -13.09
C GLU A 54 13.35 -0.38 -11.75
N LEU A 55 13.42 0.95 -11.79
CA LEU A 55 13.36 1.79 -10.59
C LEU A 55 12.02 1.67 -9.86
N VAL A 56 10.91 1.66 -10.61
CA VAL A 56 9.56 1.43 -10.06
C VAL A 56 9.50 0.06 -9.40
N LYS A 57 10.02 -0.98 -10.05
CA LYS A 57 10.04 -2.33 -9.50
C LYS A 57 10.85 -2.41 -8.20
N GLN A 58 11.98 -1.72 -8.12
CA GLN A 58 12.78 -1.66 -6.90
C GLN A 58 12.01 -1.00 -5.74
N HIS A 59 11.37 0.14 -5.98
CA HIS A 59 10.60 0.83 -4.95
C HIS A 59 9.30 0.10 -4.60
N GLU A 60 8.70 -0.62 -5.56
CA GLU A 60 7.59 -1.52 -5.30
C GLU A 60 7.99 -2.64 -4.33
N GLN A 61 9.18 -3.23 -4.50
CA GLN A 61 9.66 -4.25 -3.56
C GLN A 61 9.90 -3.68 -2.15
N ILE A 62 10.44 -2.46 -2.05
CA ILE A 62 10.61 -1.75 -0.77
C ILE A 62 9.25 -1.52 -0.12
N TYR A 63 8.29 -0.97 -0.87
CA TYR A 63 6.93 -0.76 -0.39
C TYR A 63 6.28 -2.06 0.10
N LEU A 64 6.36 -3.14 -0.68
CA LEU A 64 5.80 -4.44 -0.30
C LEU A 64 6.43 -4.99 0.98
N THR A 65 7.74 -4.81 1.15
CA THR A 65 8.45 -5.20 2.36
C THR A 65 7.96 -4.39 3.57
N ASN A 66 7.80 -3.08 3.42
CA ASN A 66 7.28 -2.20 4.47
C ASN A 66 5.81 -2.54 4.84
N VAL A 67 5.00 -2.94 3.85
CA VAL A 67 3.64 -3.44 4.08
C VAL A 67 3.64 -4.74 4.87
N GLU A 68 4.56 -5.65 4.57
CA GLU A 68 4.71 -6.89 5.32
C GLU A 68 5.13 -6.62 6.77
N GLU A 69 6.14 -5.78 6.98
CA GLU A 69 6.58 -5.35 8.32
C GLU A 69 5.44 -4.69 9.11
N ARG A 70 4.67 -3.80 8.47
CA ARG A 70 3.50 -3.20 9.09
C ARG A 70 2.48 -4.27 9.51
N ASN A 71 2.22 -5.26 8.66
CA ASN A 71 1.28 -6.33 8.99
C ASN A 71 1.76 -7.17 10.19
N GLU A 72 3.07 -7.39 10.32
CA GLU A 72 3.64 -8.04 11.51
C GLU A 72 3.46 -7.16 12.77
N ASN A 73 3.71 -5.86 12.66
CA ASN A 73 3.48 -4.90 13.74
C ASN A 73 2.01 -4.86 14.19
N VAL A 74 1.06 -4.86 13.25
CA VAL A 74 -0.36 -4.94 13.55
C VAL A 74 -0.70 -6.26 14.26
N LYS A 75 -0.18 -7.40 13.79
CA LYS A 75 -0.39 -8.71 14.44
C LYS A 75 0.16 -8.73 15.86
N TYR A 76 1.35 -8.18 16.06
CA TYR A 76 1.99 -8.08 17.37
C TYR A 76 1.19 -7.18 18.32
N CYS A 77 0.80 -5.98 17.86
CA CYS A 77 -0.03 -5.05 18.63
C CYS A 77 -1.39 -5.65 18.97
N SER A 78 -2.06 -6.27 18.00
CA SER A 78 -3.34 -6.98 18.20
C SER A 78 -3.20 -8.08 19.25
N SER A 79 -2.14 -8.88 19.19
CA SER A 79 -1.90 -9.95 20.18
C SER A 79 -1.69 -9.39 21.59
N ARG A 80 -1.01 -8.25 21.72
CA ARG A 80 -0.83 -7.56 23.00
C ARG A 80 -2.14 -7.02 23.57
N ILE A 81 -2.97 -6.38 22.73
CA ILE A 81 -4.29 -5.88 23.12
C ILE A 81 -5.20 -7.05 23.51
N GLU A 82 -5.18 -8.12 22.72
CA GLU A 82 -5.95 -9.33 23.02
C GLU A 82 -5.53 -9.96 24.34
N ALA A 83 -4.24 -9.99 24.67
CA ALA A 83 -3.76 -10.53 25.94
C ALA A 83 -4.18 -9.68 27.17
N ASP A 84 -4.54 -8.41 26.96
CA ASP A 84 -4.90 -7.50 28.05
C ASP A 84 -6.26 -7.86 28.68
N CYS A 85 -6.25 -8.12 29.99
CA CYS A 85 -7.44 -8.54 30.73
C CYS A 85 -8.48 -7.43 30.86
N CYS A 86 -8.04 -6.17 30.95
CA CYS A 86 -8.94 -5.02 31.00
C CYS A 86 -9.66 -4.88 29.65
N PHE A 87 -8.92 -4.98 28.55
CA PHE A 87 -9.50 -4.96 27.20
C PHE A 87 -10.56 -6.05 27.01
N LYS A 88 -10.28 -7.30 27.38
CA LYS A 88 -11.28 -8.40 27.27
C LYS A 88 -12.57 -8.08 28.03
N LYS A 89 -12.46 -7.55 29.25
CA LYS A 89 -13.62 -7.17 30.06
C LYS A 89 -14.39 -6.00 29.43
N CYS A 90 -13.68 -4.96 28.98
CA CYS A 90 -14.28 -3.81 28.32
C CYS A 90 -14.96 -4.19 26.99
N ALA A 91 -14.33 -5.05 26.18
CA ALA A 91 -14.90 -5.57 24.95
C ALA A 91 -16.17 -6.37 25.23
N SER A 92 -16.19 -7.19 26.28
CA SER A 92 -17.38 -7.94 26.69
C SER A 92 -18.54 -7.04 27.10
N LEU A 93 -18.27 -6.06 27.96
CA LEU A 93 -19.27 -5.07 28.36
C LEU A 93 -19.79 -4.27 27.16
N THR A 94 -18.89 -3.89 26.25
CA THR A 94 -19.26 -3.18 25.02
C THR A 94 -20.19 -4.03 24.15
N MET A 95 -19.90 -5.32 23.97
CA MET A 95 -20.74 -6.22 23.19
C MET A 95 -22.11 -6.46 23.84
N MET A 96 -22.17 -6.58 25.16
CA MET A 96 -23.45 -6.65 25.88
C MET A 96 -24.26 -5.36 25.72
N ALA A 97 -23.60 -4.20 25.82
CA ALA A 97 -24.24 -2.90 25.65
C ALA A 97 -24.78 -2.72 24.22
N LEU A 98 -24.00 -3.11 23.20
CA LEU A 98 -24.42 -3.09 21.80
C LEU A 98 -25.60 -4.03 21.55
N GLY A 99 -25.51 -5.28 22.02
CA GLY A 99 -26.56 -6.27 21.88
C GLY A 99 -27.87 -5.85 22.56
N GLY A 100 -27.78 -5.38 23.80
CA GLY A 100 -28.93 -4.83 24.54
C GLY A 100 -29.50 -3.58 23.89
N GLY A 101 -28.64 -2.68 23.40
CA GLY A 101 -29.05 -1.47 22.70
C GLY A 101 -29.81 -1.77 21.40
N ILE A 102 -29.32 -2.72 20.60
CA ILE A 102 -30.01 -3.17 19.38
C ILE A 102 -31.37 -3.80 19.73
N HIS A 103 -31.43 -4.65 20.76
CA HIS A 103 -32.68 -5.28 21.21
C HIS A 103 -33.70 -4.24 21.65
N LEU A 104 -33.30 -3.25 22.44
CA LEU A 104 -34.18 -2.16 22.86
C LEU A 104 -34.59 -1.27 21.68
N GLY A 105 -33.67 -1.00 20.74
CA GLY A 105 -33.98 -0.26 19.52
C GLY A 105 -35.09 -0.94 18.71
N ILE A 106 -34.98 -2.25 18.49
CA ILE A 106 -36.01 -3.04 17.80
C ILE A 106 -37.33 -3.02 18.60
N TYR A 107 -37.27 -3.13 19.92
CA TYR A 107 -38.47 -3.01 20.77
C TYR A 107 -39.21 -1.68 20.53
N PHE A 108 -38.50 -0.55 20.50
CA PHE A 108 -39.12 0.76 20.25
C PHE A 108 -39.66 0.90 18.82
N ILE A 109 -38.99 0.30 17.83
CA ILE A 109 -39.49 0.24 16.45
C ILE A 109 -40.78 -0.58 16.38
N LEU A 110 -40.83 -1.77 16.99
CA LEU A 110 -42.03 -2.61 17.03
C LEU A 110 -43.20 -1.89 17.73
N ARG A 111 -42.92 -1.23 18.86
CA ARG A 111 -43.91 -0.46 19.61
C ARG A 111 -44.49 0.71 18.82
N SER A 112 -43.66 1.42 18.05
CA SER A 112 -44.10 2.55 17.21
C SER A 112 -44.81 2.10 15.93
N SER A 113 -44.56 0.88 15.46
CA SER A 113 -45.16 0.30 14.25
C SER A 113 -46.58 -0.25 14.44
N GLY A 114 -47.19 -0.04 15.61
CA GLY A 114 -48.56 -0.51 15.90
C GLY A 114 -48.68 -2.03 16.12
N VAL A 115 -47.57 -2.72 16.36
CA VAL A 115 -47.56 -4.16 16.70
C VAL A 115 -48.31 -4.39 18.02
N PRO A 116 -49.08 -5.49 18.17
CA PRO A 116 -49.81 -5.77 19.41
C PRO A 116 -48.95 -5.70 20.66
N TYR A 117 -49.49 -5.13 21.73
CA TYR A 117 -48.77 -4.93 22.99
C TYR A 117 -48.20 -6.25 23.53
N SER A 118 -48.98 -7.34 23.49
CA SER A 118 -48.52 -8.68 23.90
C SER A 118 -47.26 -9.11 23.16
N THR A 119 -47.22 -8.95 21.83
CA THR A 119 -46.05 -9.28 21.00
C THR A 119 -44.84 -8.43 21.34
N THR A 120 -45.02 -7.12 21.54
CA THR A 120 -43.91 -6.22 21.92
C THR A 120 -43.35 -6.54 23.30
N LEU A 121 -44.21 -6.93 24.25
CA LEU A 121 -43.83 -7.32 25.60
C LEU A 121 -43.11 -8.67 25.60
N THR A 122 -43.60 -9.65 24.84
CA THR A 122 -42.93 -10.94 24.64
C THR A 122 -41.54 -10.74 24.05
N TYR A 123 -41.38 -9.86 23.05
CA TYR A 123 -40.07 -9.53 22.50
C TYR A 123 -39.14 -8.90 23.54
N LEU A 124 -39.61 -7.94 24.33
CA LEU A 124 -38.81 -7.36 25.42
C LEU A 124 -38.38 -8.43 26.44
N ALA A 125 -39.26 -9.38 26.77
CA ALA A 125 -38.95 -10.48 27.68
C ALA A 125 -37.85 -11.42 27.17
N THR A 126 -37.53 -11.42 25.87
CA THR A 126 -36.40 -12.17 25.31
C THR A 126 -35.04 -11.47 25.46
N LEU A 127 -34.99 -10.27 26.06
CA LEU A 127 -33.74 -9.55 26.30
C LEU A 127 -32.65 -10.38 27.02
N PRO A 128 -32.95 -11.18 28.07
CA PRO A 128 -31.94 -12.04 28.69
C PRO A 128 -31.31 -13.03 27.71
N VAL A 129 -32.10 -13.57 26.76
CA VAL A 129 -31.60 -14.47 25.71
C VAL A 129 -30.62 -13.72 24.82
N THR A 130 -30.95 -12.51 24.40
CA THR A 130 -30.05 -11.66 23.59
C THR A 130 -28.74 -11.34 24.33
N LEU A 131 -28.81 -11.05 25.62
CA LEU A 131 -27.62 -10.80 26.44
C LEU A 131 -26.75 -12.06 26.58
N CYS A 132 -27.35 -13.23 26.80
CA CYS A 132 -26.62 -14.50 26.84
C CYS A 132 -25.93 -14.79 25.49
N VAL A 133 -26.65 -14.63 24.38
CA VAL A 133 -26.11 -14.83 23.03
C VAL A 133 -24.93 -13.89 22.78
N THR A 134 -25.10 -12.60 23.04
CA THR A 134 -24.04 -11.60 22.80
C THR A 134 -22.82 -11.80 23.70
N ALA A 135 -23.02 -12.27 24.94
CA ALA A 135 -21.94 -12.69 25.82
C ALA A 135 -21.16 -13.89 25.27
N CYS A 136 -21.84 -14.87 24.66
CA CYS A 136 -21.18 -16.02 24.02
C CYS A 136 -20.34 -15.62 22.79
N PHE A 137 -20.75 -14.58 22.05
CA PHE A 137 -20.01 -14.06 20.89
C PHE A 137 -18.92 -13.04 21.27
N SER A 138 -18.89 -12.60 22.52
CA SER A 138 -17.94 -11.58 23.00
C SER A 138 -16.47 -11.92 22.77
N PRO A 139 -15.96 -13.16 22.96
CA PRO A 139 -14.56 -13.48 22.71
C PRO A 139 -14.15 -13.29 21.25
N CYS A 140 -15.00 -13.71 20.31
CA CYS A 140 -14.76 -13.53 18.89
C CYS A 140 -14.74 -12.04 18.50
N ALA A 141 -15.68 -11.28 19.05
CA ALA A 141 -15.73 -9.84 18.83
C ALA A 141 -14.52 -9.10 19.43
N ALA A 142 -14.03 -9.53 20.59
CA ALA A 142 -12.84 -8.96 21.22
C ALA A 142 -11.59 -9.12 20.32
N ILE A 143 -11.42 -10.27 19.67
CA ILE A 143 -10.32 -10.49 18.70
C ILE A 143 -10.43 -9.51 17.53
N LEU A 144 -11.63 -9.33 16.98
CA LEU A 144 -11.84 -8.41 15.86
C LEU A 144 -11.64 -6.95 16.26
N LEU A 145 -12.10 -6.56 17.45
CA LEU A 145 -11.88 -5.23 18.01
C LEU A 145 -10.39 -4.97 18.27
N ALA A 146 -9.65 -5.95 18.80
CA ALA A 146 -8.21 -5.84 19.02
C ALA A 146 -7.47 -5.61 17.69
N LYS A 147 -7.81 -6.37 16.65
CA LYS A 147 -7.27 -6.18 15.30
C LYS A 147 -7.60 -4.80 14.73
N GLY A 148 -8.85 -4.37 14.88
CA GLY A 148 -9.29 -3.05 14.43
C GLY A 148 -8.52 -1.92 15.10
N ILE A 149 -8.41 -1.96 16.43
CA ILE A 149 -7.62 -0.99 17.20
C ILE A 149 -6.15 -1.03 16.77
N ALA A 150 -5.56 -2.23 16.66
CA ALA A 150 -4.18 -2.39 16.23
C ALA A 150 -3.92 -1.77 14.85
N HIS A 151 -4.84 -1.93 13.89
CA HIS A 151 -4.76 -1.26 12.60
C HIS A 151 -4.83 0.26 12.72
N CYS A 152 -5.72 0.80 13.55
CA CYS A 152 -5.89 2.24 13.71
C CYS A 152 -4.72 2.93 14.41
N VAL A 153 -4.03 2.23 15.32
CA VAL A 153 -2.89 2.80 16.06
C VAL A 153 -1.55 2.55 15.37
N THR A 154 -1.47 1.57 14.46
CA THR A 154 -0.26 1.29 13.71
C THR A 154 -0.20 2.22 12.49
N PRO A 155 0.83 3.09 12.39
CA PRO A 155 0.97 4.02 11.27
C PRO A 155 0.89 3.31 9.92
N ASP A 156 0.32 3.98 8.92
CA ASP A 156 0.32 3.46 7.56
C ASP A 156 1.72 3.51 6.94
N VAL A 157 1.92 2.68 5.91
CA VAL A 157 3.16 2.69 5.13
C VAL A 157 3.21 4.01 4.36
N PRO A 158 4.30 4.78 4.46
CA PRO A 158 4.44 6.01 3.70
C PRO A 158 4.39 5.72 2.20
N GLU A 159 3.89 6.70 1.44
CA GLU A 159 3.91 6.61 -0.01
C GLU A 159 5.37 6.66 -0.50
N GLU A 160 5.78 5.64 -1.26
CA GLU A 160 7.10 5.59 -1.88
C GLU A 160 7.09 6.47 -3.13
N THR A 161 7.47 7.74 -2.97
CA THR A 161 7.64 8.69 -4.08
C THR A 161 9.11 8.85 -4.43
N VAL A 162 9.42 8.77 -5.71
CA VAL A 162 10.80 8.86 -6.20
C VAL A 162 10.97 10.10 -7.07
N ASP A 163 11.84 11.02 -6.64
CA ASP A 163 12.23 12.16 -7.48
C ASP A 163 13.34 11.72 -8.45
N LEU A 164 12.95 11.61 -9.71
CA LEU A 164 13.84 11.28 -10.82
C LEU A 164 14.97 12.29 -11.02
N ASN A 165 14.75 13.57 -10.71
CA ASN A 165 15.78 14.62 -10.82
C ASN A 165 16.79 14.55 -9.67
N GLU A 166 16.32 14.18 -8.48
CA GLU A 166 17.19 13.96 -7.32
C GLU A 166 18.15 12.80 -7.60
N ILE A 167 17.67 11.71 -8.19
CA ILE A 167 18.53 10.56 -8.57
C ILE A 167 19.62 10.99 -9.56
N VAL A 168 19.26 11.78 -10.58
CA VAL A 168 20.23 12.27 -11.57
C VAL A 168 21.29 13.16 -10.90
N THR A 169 20.87 14.02 -9.98
CA THR A 169 21.76 14.95 -9.25
C THR A 169 22.70 14.20 -8.32
N ASN A 170 22.19 13.23 -7.55
CA ASN A 170 22.99 12.42 -6.62
C ASN A 170 24.02 11.57 -7.37
N MET A 171 23.65 10.98 -8.52
CA MET A 171 24.59 10.22 -9.34
C MET A 171 25.65 11.10 -9.99
N ALA A 172 25.30 12.31 -10.43
CA ALA A 172 26.27 13.27 -10.95
C ALA A 172 27.31 13.66 -9.89
N ASN A 173 26.87 13.94 -8.66
CA ASN A 173 27.76 14.26 -7.54
C ASN A 173 28.70 13.09 -7.18
N LEU A 174 28.18 11.86 -7.16
CA LEU A 174 28.97 10.64 -6.91
C LEU A 174 30.03 10.37 -8.00
N GLU A 175 29.71 10.65 -9.26
CA GLU A 175 30.67 10.54 -10.36
C GLU A 175 31.78 11.60 -10.26
N GLU A 176 31.44 12.81 -9.83
CA GLU A 176 32.40 13.90 -9.63
C GLU A 176 33.33 13.63 -8.45
N GLU A 177 32.80 13.12 -7.34
CA GLU A 177 33.58 12.72 -6.17
C GLU A 177 34.56 11.57 -6.49
N LYS A 178 34.12 10.56 -7.25
CA LYS A 178 34.98 9.47 -7.74
C LYS A 178 36.11 9.98 -8.65
N ARG A 179 35.83 10.94 -9.52
CA ARG A 179 36.85 11.55 -10.40
C ARG A 179 37.85 12.37 -9.60
N GLN A 180 37.39 13.11 -8.60
CA GLN A 180 38.27 13.86 -7.71
C GLN A 180 39.19 12.91 -6.94
N MET A 181 38.67 11.84 -6.32
CA MET A 181 39.51 10.84 -5.65
C MET A 181 40.53 10.20 -6.60
N ALA A 182 40.13 9.83 -7.83
CA ALA A 182 41.04 9.24 -8.81
C ALA A 182 42.21 10.19 -9.20
N MET A 183 41.97 11.50 -9.20
CA MET A 183 43.00 12.51 -9.45
C MET A 183 43.89 12.79 -8.24
N THR A 184 43.40 12.59 -7.01
CA THR A 184 44.21 12.76 -5.78
C THR A 184 45.14 11.57 -5.50
N PHE A 185 44.88 10.40 -6.10
CA PHE A 185 45.67 9.17 -5.93
C PHE A 185 46.50 8.78 -7.17
N SER A 186 46.59 9.65 -8.19
CA SER A 186 47.50 9.51 -9.35
C SER A 186 48.71 10.42 -9.22
#